data_AF-A0A1Q3LZD5-F1
#
_entry.id   AF-A0A1Q3LZD5-F1
#
_cell.length_a   1.000
_cell.length_b   1.000
_cell.length_c   1.000
_cell.angle_alpha   90.00
_cell.angle_beta   90.00
_cell.angle_gamma   90.00
#
_symmetry.space_group_name_H-M   'P 1'
#
loop_
_entity.id
_entity.type
_entity.pdbx_description
1 polymer ?
#
loop_
_entity_poly.entity_id
_entity_poly.type
_entity_poly.pdbx_seq_one_letter_code
_entity_poly.pdbx_strand_id
1 'polypeptide(L)'
;MARQLVLSKNNLFFYFIIFGYLFGVILYDYLKFDYTDELMALFLVLFTLVVAFERRNPKELIPLAVLALVFLFYLTYSFYIHSNVPQAILMDFAVQIKPYLGFYCTLFIAPRFTVSQRRIIVILCLCVAVFILMVGITGNIYTVFGHPSRYATATVATAFLFLYCTSYLWSDVVVFIIILSIGFFSTRSKFYGLWVISSFFAIYSKVTNGTIKLNLKGLVWVLVGCSAALLLAWDKIVVYYINGAMNDGEMWSRPAMMLASTWLFADYFPFGTGFASFGTFFSGEYYSHIYGLYGLDHLFGISPETRFFISDAFYPALAQFGIVGV
;
A
#
# COMPACT_ATOMS: atom_id res chain seq x y z
N MET A 1 -30.79 -8.91 -29.88
CA MET A 1 -30.99 -9.40 -28.50
C MET A 1 -29.64 -9.43 -27.79
N ALA A 2 -29.12 -8.28 -27.36
CA ALA A 2 -27.81 -8.15 -26.71
C ALA A 2 -27.84 -6.96 -25.72
N ARG A 3 -28.70 -7.04 -24.71
CA ARG A 3 -28.90 -5.97 -23.72
C ARG A 3 -29.01 -6.44 -22.27
N GLN A 4 -28.55 -7.65 -21.94
CA GLN A 4 -28.65 -8.21 -20.59
C GLN A 4 -27.32 -8.83 -20.16
N LEU A 5 -26.41 -8.03 -19.58
CA LEU A 5 -25.42 -8.45 -18.56
C LEU A 5 -24.44 -7.35 -18.12
N VAL A 6 -24.45 -6.18 -18.76
CA VAL A 6 -23.58 -5.05 -18.32
C VAL A 6 -24.06 -4.45 -16.98
N LEU A 7 -25.35 -4.56 -16.66
CA LEU A 7 -25.98 -3.99 -15.45
C LEU A 7 -25.70 -4.78 -14.16
N SER A 8 -25.32 -6.07 -14.25
CA SER A 8 -25.00 -6.92 -13.08
C SER A 8 -23.60 -6.66 -12.53
N LYS A 9 -22.63 -6.42 -13.41
CA LYS A 9 -21.20 -6.34 -13.07
C LYS A 9 -20.83 -5.12 -12.24
N ASN A 10 -21.39 -3.96 -12.60
CA ASN A 10 -21.17 -2.73 -11.83
C ASN A 10 -21.80 -2.84 -10.43
N ASN A 11 -22.94 -3.53 -10.31
CA ASN A 11 -23.56 -3.78 -9.00
C ASN A 11 -22.72 -4.74 -8.17
N LEU A 12 -22.23 -5.82 -8.77
CA LEU A 12 -21.36 -6.77 -8.09
C LEU A 12 -20.05 -6.09 -7.60
N PHE A 13 -19.42 -5.29 -8.47
CA PHE A 13 -18.21 -4.54 -8.09
C PHE A 13 -18.51 -3.46 -7.02
N PHE A 14 -19.69 -2.84 -7.07
CA PHE A 14 -20.14 -1.91 -6.05
C PHE A 14 -20.28 -2.60 -4.68
N TYR A 15 -20.90 -3.77 -4.61
CA TYR A 15 -20.97 -4.55 -3.38
C TYR A 15 -19.58 -4.99 -2.92
N PHE A 16 -18.69 -5.38 -3.84
CA PHE A 16 -17.31 -5.71 -3.54
C PHE A 16 -16.57 -4.53 -2.88
N ILE A 17 -16.68 -3.32 -3.42
CA ILE A 17 -16.05 -2.13 -2.81
C ILE A 17 -16.63 -1.84 -1.42
N ILE A 18 -17.96 -1.88 -1.26
CA ILE A 18 -18.58 -1.62 0.06
C ILE A 18 -18.14 -2.67 1.07
N PHE A 19 -18.16 -3.95 0.69
CA PHE A 19 -17.73 -5.04 1.54
C PHE A 19 -16.25 -4.88 1.93
N GLY A 20 -15.38 -4.66 0.94
CA GLY A 20 -13.95 -4.48 1.18
C GLY A 20 -13.63 -3.26 2.02
N TYR A 21 -14.35 -2.16 1.83
CA TYR A 21 -14.20 -0.97 2.64
C TYR A 21 -14.63 -1.22 4.10
N LEU A 22 -15.81 -1.80 4.33
CA LEU A 22 -16.31 -2.02 5.69
C LEU A 22 -15.55 -3.11 6.44
N PHE A 23 -15.35 -4.27 5.81
CA PHE A 23 -14.75 -5.44 6.47
C PHE A 23 -13.24 -5.50 6.31
N GLY A 24 -12.71 -5.11 5.15
CA GLY A 24 -11.27 -5.12 4.88
C GLY A 24 -10.52 -3.89 5.42
N VAL A 25 -11.21 -2.82 5.80
CA VAL A 25 -10.57 -1.60 6.32
C VAL A 25 -11.13 -1.17 7.67
N ILE A 26 -12.45 -0.94 7.79
CA ILE A 26 -13.03 -0.34 9.01
C ILE A 26 -13.11 -1.33 10.16
N LEU A 27 -13.57 -2.56 9.90
CA LEU A 27 -13.83 -3.59 10.91
C LEU A 27 -12.76 -4.70 10.94
N TYR A 28 -11.68 -4.55 10.17
CA TYR A 28 -10.68 -5.60 9.95
C TYR A 28 -10.12 -6.17 11.27
N ASP A 29 -9.50 -5.33 12.09
CA ASP A 29 -8.90 -5.76 13.36
C ASP A 29 -9.96 -6.07 14.45
N TYR A 30 -11.15 -5.48 14.34
CA TYR A 30 -12.25 -5.74 15.29
C TYR A 30 -12.82 -7.16 15.13
N LEU A 31 -12.97 -7.62 13.89
CA LEU A 31 -13.51 -8.94 13.58
C LEU A 31 -12.47 -10.06 13.66
N LYS A 32 -11.17 -9.73 13.66
CA LYS A 32 -10.04 -10.69 13.68
C LYS A 32 -10.15 -11.77 12.61
N PHE A 33 -10.72 -11.40 11.45
CA PHE A 33 -10.84 -12.29 10.31
C PHE A 33 -9.70 -12.00 9.32
N ASP A 34 -8.57 -12.66 9.56
CA ASP A 34 -7.30 -12.40 8.89
C ASP A 34 -7.28 -12.79 7.40
N TYR A 35 -8.32 -13.45 6.88
CA TYR A 35 -8.40 -13.90 5.48
C TYR A 35 -9.19 -12.95 4.57
N THR A 36 -9.55 -11.77 5.06
CA THR A 36 -10.42 -10.84 4.31
C THR A 36 -9.74 -10.41 3.01
N ASP A 37 -8.47 -10.07 3.04
CA ASP A 37 -7.73 -9.60 1.88
C ASP A 37 -7.42 -10.71 0.87
N GLU A 38 -7.15 -11.95 1.30
CA GLU A 38 -7.03 -13.11 0.39
C GLU A 38 -8.34 -13.36 -0.36
N LEU A 39 -9.46 -13.37 0.35
CA LEU A 39 -10.78 -13.59 -0.27
C LEU A 39 -11.12 -12.46 -1.25
N MET A 40 -10.80 -11.21 -0.91
CA MET A 40 -11.00 -10.07 -1.81
C MET A 40 -10.13 -10.17 -3.06
N ALA A 41 -8.85 -10.53 -2.92
CA ALA A 41 -7.94 -10.70 -4.05
C ALA A 41 -8.39 -11.85 -4.96
N LEU A 42 -8.76 -12.99 -4.38
CA LEU A 42 -9.29 -14.15 -5.12
C LEU A 42 -10.56 -13.78 -5.90
N PHE A 43 -11.51 -13.12 -5.24
CA PHE A 43 -12.72 -12.64 -5.88
C PHE A 43 -12.41 -11.74 -7.07
N LEU A 44 -11.49 -10.79 -6.91
CA LEU A 44 -11.13 -9.84 -7.96
C LEU A 44 -10.49 -10.53 -9.17
N VAL A 45 -9.63 -11.53 -8.94
CA VAL A 45 -9.04 -12.35 -10.01
C VAL A 45 -10.11 -13.15 -10.74
N LEU A 46 -10.99 -13.86 -10.03
CA LEU A 46 -12.08 -14.62 -10.63
C LEU A 46 -13.03 -13.72 -11.43
N PHE A 47 -13.37 -12.56 -10.89
CA PHE A 47 -14.22 -11.59 -11.58
C PHE A 47 -13.55 -11.05 -12.85
N THR A 48 -12.25 -10.79 -12.80
CA THR A 48 -11.44 -10.38 -13.96
C THR A 48 -11.45 -11.45 -15.04
N LEU A 49 -11.29 -12.73 -14.68
CA LEU A 49 -11.35 -13.85 -15.63
C LEU A 49 -12.71 -13.89 -16.34
N VAL A 50 -13.82 -13.79 -15.61
CA VAL A 50 -15.17 -13.76 -16.19
C VAL A 50 -15.33 -12.58 -17.17
N VAL A 51 -14.86 -11.38 -16.80
CA VAL A 51 -14.89 -10.21 -17.70
C VAL A 51 -14.01 -10.43 -18.94
N ALA A 52 -12.85 -11.05 -18.77
CA ALA A 52 -11.93 -11.35 -19.86
C ALA A 52 -12.51 -12.34 -20.88
N PHE A 53 -13.14 -13.42 -20.41
CA PHE A 53 -13.81 -14.40 -21.26
C PHE A 53 -14.94 -13.78 -22.09
N GLU A 54 -15.65 -12.80 -21.54
CA GLU A 54 -16.72 -12.09 -22.26
C GLU A 54 -16.19 -11.08 -23.28
N ARG A 55 -15.17 -10.27 -22.93
CA ARG A 55 -14.62 -9.25 -23.84
C ARG A 55 -13.92 -9.86 -25.05
N ARG A 56 -13.37 -11.08 -24.92
CA ARG A 56 -12.64 -11.82 -25.97
C ARG A 56 -11.53 -10.99 -26.66
N ASN A 57 -10.99 -9.98 -25.97
CA ASN A 57 -9.94 -9.13 -26.47
C ASN A 57 -8.65 -9.39 -25.68
N PRO A 58 -7.75 -10.24 -26.17
CA PRO A 58 -6.53 -10.61 -25.44
C PRO A 58 -5.57 -9.43 -25.26
N LYS A 59 -5.68 -8.38 -26.08
CA LYS A 59 -4.81 -7.20 -25.98
C LYS A 59 -5.01 -6.43 -24.68
N GLU A 60 -6.22 -6.43 -24.13
CA GLU A 60 -6.52 -5.76 -22.87
C GLU A 60 -5.91 -6.50 -21.65
N LEU A 61 -5.58 -7.78 -21.79
CA LEU A 61 -4.95 -8.59 -20.73
C LEU A 61 -3.43 -8.45 -20.68
N ILE A 62 -2.80 -7.76 -21.64
CA ILE A 62 -1.34 -7.62 -21.72
C ILE A 62 -0.74 -7.14 -20.38
N PRO A 63 -1.28 -6.10 -19.70
CA PRO A 63 -0.69 -5.65 -18.43
C PRO A 63 -0.72 -6.73 -17.33
N LEU A 64 -1.81 -7.48 -17.24
CA LEU A 64 -1.94 -8.59 -16.28
C LEU A 64 -1.02 -9.76 -16.64
N ALA A 65 -0.86 -10.06 -17.93
CA ALA A 65 0.04 -11.11 -18.40
C ALA A 65 1.50 -10.75 -18.15
N VAL A 66 1.90 -9.49 -18.38
CA VAL A 66 3.25 -8.99 -18.06
C VAL A 66 3.51 -9.07 -16.56
N LEU A 67 2.55 -8.62 -15.73
CA LEU A 67 2.66 -8.74 -14.28
C LEU A 67 2.87 -10.20 -13.86
N ALA A 68 2.03 -11.11 -14.35
CA ALA A 68 2.13 -12.53 -14.02
C ALA A 68 3.49 -13.10 -14.47
N LEU A 69 3.98 -12.74 -15.65
CA LEU A 69 5.27 -13.20 -16.16
C LEU A 69 6.43 -12.72 -15.30
N VAL A 70 6.45 -11.44 -14.89
CA VAL A 70 7.50 -10.89 -14.01
C VAL A 70 7.50 -11.60 -12.66
N PHE A 71 6.33 -11.76 -12.04
CA PHE A 71 6.23 -12.42 -10.74
C PHE A 71 6.54 -13.92 -10.81
N LEU A 72 6.15 -14.62 -11.89
CA LEU A 72 6.53 -16.02 -12.12
C LEU A 72 8.03 -16.18 -12.39
N PHE A 73 8.65 -15.24 -13.11
CA PHE A 73 10.10 -15.21 -13.27
C PHE A 73 10.79 -15.13 -11.91
N TYR A 74 10.44 -14.16 -11.05
CA TYR A 74 11.04 -14.07 -9.71
C TYR A 74 10.71 -15.28 -8.83
N LEU A 75 9.53 -15.88 -8.97
CA LEU A 75 9.16 -17.07 -8.22
C LEU A 75 10.05 -18.26 -8.59
N THR A 76 10.19 -18.52 -9.89
CA THR A 76 11.05 -19.61 -10.40
C THR A 76 12.52 -19.35 -10.11
N TYR A 77 12.98 -18.11 -10.26
CA TYR A 77 14.32 -17.67 -9.88
C TYR A 77 14.60 -17.93 -8.39
N SER A 78 13.66 -17.57 -7.51
CA SER A 78 13.80 -17.77 -6.05
C SER A 78 13.95 -19.24 -5.66
N PHE A 79 13.19 -20.12 -6.32
CA PHE A 79 13.36 -21.56 -6.14
C PHE A 79 14.70 -22.06 -6.65
N TYR A 80 15.17 -21.55 -7.79
CA TYR A 80 16.44 -21.94 -8.40
C TYR A 80 17.65 -21.55 -7.54
N ILE A 81 17.65 -20.36 -6.94
CA ILE A 81 18.73 -19.90 -6.07
C ILE A 81 18.57 -20.34 -4.61
N HIS A 82 17.51 -21.08 -4.29
CA HIS A 82 17.16 -21.48 -2.93
C HIS A 82 17.12 -20.30 -1.94
N SER A 83 16.43 -19.21 -2.32
CA SER A 83 16.44 -17.96 -1.54
C SER A 83 15.99 -18.15 -0.08
N ASN A 84 15.00 -19.01 0.13
CA ASN A 84 14.51 -19.44 1.45
C ASN A 84 13.78 -20.80 1.31
N VAL A 85 13.19 -21.30 2.40
CA VAL A 85 12.36 -22.51 2.38
C VAL A 85 11.16 -22.33 1.43
N PRO A 86 10.72 -23.39 0.72
CA PRO A 86 9.68 -23.28 -0.30
C PRO A 86 8.38 -22.62 0.18
N GLN A 87 7.99 -22.88 1.43
CA GLN A 87 6.79 -22.29 2.03
C GLN A 87 6.90 -20.77 2.18
N ALA A 88 8.06 -20.26 2.58
CA ALA A 88 8.32 -18.83 2.72
C ALA A 88 8.25 -18.13 1.36
N ILE A 89 8.89 -18.71 0.35
CA ILE A 89 8.89 -18.20 -1.03
C ILE A 89 7.46 -18.04 -1.56
N LEU A 90 6.60 -19.06 -1.40
CA LEU A 90 5.22 -19.03 -1.87
C LEU A 90 4.36 -18.01 -1.12
N MET A 91 4.53 -17.92 0.20
CA MET A 91 3.79 -16.98 1.03
C MET A 91 4.18 -15.52 0.72
N ASP A 92 5.47 -15.25 0.54
CA ASP A 92 5.98 -13.93 0.18
C ASP A 92 5.53 -13.52 -1.23
N PHE A 93 5.59 -14.44 -2.20
CA PHE A 93 5.02 -14.24 -3.53
C PHE A 93 3.54 -13.84 -3.47
N ALA A 94 2.74 -14.56 -2.67
CA ALA A 94 1.31 -14.29 -2.52
C ALA A 94 1.05 -12.91 -1.92
N VAL A 95 1.83 -12.47 -0.93
CA VAL A 95 1.66 -11.13 -0.33
C VAL A 95 2.13 -10.02 -1.28
N GLN A 96 3.27 -10.19 -1.94
CA GLN A 96 3.85 -9.16 -2.80
C GLN A 96 3.03 -8.90 -4.07
N ILE A 97 2.39 -9.93 -4.65
CA ILE A 97 1.60 -9.77 -5.88
C ILE A 97 0.23 -9.10 -5.65
N LYS A 98 -0.34 -9.22 -4.44
CA LYS A 98 -1.70 -8.77 -4.09
C LYS A 98 -2.00 -7.30 -4.49
N PRO A 99 -1.18 -6.29 -4.13
CA PRO A 99 -1.48 -4.90 -4.48
C PRO A 99 -1.54 -4.68 -5.99
N TYR A 100 -0.69 -5.36 -6.75
CA TYR A 100 -0.65 -5.27 -8.21
C TYR A 100 -1.88 -5.92 -8.84
N LEU A 101 -2.33 -7.08 -8.33
CA LEU A 101 -3.60 -7.67 -8.75
C LEU A 101 -4.75 -6.71 -8.46
N GLY A 102 -4.81 -6.12 -7.26
CA GLY A 102 -5.78 -5.09 -6.89
C GLY A 102 -5.87 -3.97 -7.92
N PHE A 103 -4.72 -3.42 -8.33
CA PHE A 103 -4.63 -2.33 -9.30
C PHE A 103 -5.00 -2.77 -10.72
N TYR A 104 -4.28 -3.75 -11.28
CA TYR A 104 -4.41 -4.13 -12.69
C TYR A 104 -5.75 -4.81 -12.99
N CYS A 105 -6.29 -5.62 -12.07
CA CYS A 105 -7.62 -6.19 -12.23
C CYS A 105 -8.70 -5.10 -12.22
N THR A 106 -8.63 -4.15 -11.28
CA THR A 106 -9.60 -3.04 -11.22
C THR A 106 -9.51 -2.16 -12.47
N LEU A 107 -8.30 -1.88 -12.95
CA LEU A 107 -8.06 -1.13 -14.18
C LEU A 107 -8.66 -1.83 -15.40
N PHE A 108 -8.48 -3.15 -15.50
CA PHE A 108 -9.05 -3.97 -16.58
C PHE A 108 -10.59 -3.99 -16.53
N ILE A 109 -11.16 -4.21 -15.35
CA ILE A 109 -12.62 -4.23 -15.13
C ILE A 109 -13.22 -2.87 -15.50
N ALA A 110 -12.54 -1.76 -15.16
CA ALA A 110 -12.97 -0.38 -15.39
C ALA A 110 -14.44 -0.11 -14.97
N PRO A 111 -14.81 -0.37 -13.70
CA PRO A 111 -16.19 -0.30 -13.24
C PRO A 111 -16.70 1.14 -13.25
N ARG A 112 -17.95 1.34 -13.67
CA ARG A 112 -18.60 2.66 -13.72
C ARG A 112 -19.78 2.70 -12.76
N PHE A 113 -19.60 3.41 -11.64
CA PHE A 113 -20.67 3.60 -10.67
C PHE A 113 -21.74 4.56 -11.16
N THR A 114 -22.99 4.19 -10.93
CA THR A 114 -24.15 5.07 -11.15
C THR A 114 -24.18 6.22 -10.14
N VAL A 115 -24.94 7.28 -10.46
CA VAL A 115 -25.10 8.43 -9.55
C VAL A 115 -25.65 7.99 -8.19
N SER A 116 -26.61 7.06 -8.17
CA SER A 116 -27.18 6.51 -6.93
C SER A 116 -26.14 5.74 -6.10
N GLN A 117 -25.32 4.90 -6.73
CA GLN A 117 -24.25 4.17 -6.06
C GLN A 117 -23.19 5.10 -5.47
N ARG A 118 -22.76 6.10 -6.23
CA ARG A 118 -21.83 7.13 -5.74
C ARG A 118 -22.39 7.86 -4.53
N ARG A 119 -23.67 8.24 -4.57
CA ARG A 119 -24.35 8.90 -3.45
C ARG A 119 -24.38 8.02 -2.19
N ILE A 120 -24.65 6.72 -2.33
CA ILE A 120 -24.61 5.76 -1.21
C ILE A 120 -23.20 5.72 -0.60
N ILE A 121 -22.16 5.60 -1.44
CA ILE A 121 -20.76 5.56 -0.97
C ILE A 121 -20.38 6.87 -0.27
N VAL A 122 -20.78 8.02 -0.80
CA VAL A 122 -20.52 9.33 -0.17
C VAL A 122 -21.16 9.42 1.21
N ILE A 123 -22.44 9.06 1.34
CA ILE A 123 -23.13 9.04 2.63
C ILE A 123 -22.42 8.10 3.60
N LEU A 124 -22.06 6.90 3.14
CA LEU A 124 -21.32 5.93 3.94
C LEU A 124 -19.97 6.49 4.41
N CYS A 125 -19.20 7.12 3.54
CA CYS A 125 -17.90 7.72 3.89
C CYS A 125 -18.07 8.83 4.93
N LEU A 126 -19.11 9.67 4.82
CA LEU A 126 -19.40 10.71 5.80
C LEU A 126 -19.79 10.13 7.16
N CYS A 127 -20.65 9.12 7.19
CA CYS A 127 -21.01 8.42 8.43
C CYS A 127 -19.79 7.76 9.08
N VAL A 128 -18.95 7.08 8.29
CA VAL A 128 -17.72 6.46 8.77
C VAL A 128 -16.70 7.51 9.21
N ALA A 129 -16.58 8.65 8.55
CA ALA A 129 -15.70 9.73 8.97
C ALA A 129 -16.10 10.26 10.36
N VAL A 130 -17.39 10.44 10.63
CA VAL A 130 -17.89 10.81 11.97
C VAL A 130 -17.55 9.73 13.00
N PHE A 131 -17.72 8.45 12.65
CA PHE A 131 -17.32 7.35 13.53
C PHE A 131 -15.82 7.36 13.84
N ILE A 132 -14.95 7.47 12.82
CA ILE A 132 -13.49 7.55 12.98
C ILE A 132 -13.10 8.77 13.83
N LEU A 133 -13.77 9.90 13.65
CA LEU A 133 -13.57 11.10 14.47
C LEU A 133 -13.90 10.84 15.94
N MET A 134 -15.05 10.22 16.22
CA MET A 134 -15.43 9.86 17.59
C MET A 134 -14.43 8.91 18.25
N VAL A 135 -13.93 7.91 17.51
CA VAL A 135 -12.88 7.01 18.01
C VAL A 135 -11.58 7.78 18.32
N GLY A 136 -11.21 8.74 17.46
CA GLY A 136 -10.03 9.60 17.66
C GLY A 136 -10.15 10.47 18.91
N ILE A 137 -11.29 11.15 19.08
CA ILE A 137 -11.55 12.04 20.24
C ILE A 137 -11.61 11.26 21.55
N THR A 138 -12.22 10.07 21.55
CA THR A 138 -12.36 9.26 22.77
C THR A 138 -11.08 8.51 23.16
N GLY A 139 -10.03 8.54 22.33
CA GLY A 139 -8.76 7.84 22.58
C GLY A 139 -8.85 6.31 22.41
N ASN A 140 -9.95 5.78 21.90
CA ASN A 140 -10.21 4.34 21.75
C ASN A 140 -9.60 3.73 20.47
N ILE A 141 -8.48 4.27 20.01
CA ILE A 141 -7.86 3.86 18.73
C ILE A 141 -7.40 2.41 18.77
N TYR A 142 -6.72 2.00 19.84
CA TYR A 142 -6.21 0.63 19.99
C TYR A 142 -7.31 -0.41 20.13
N THR A 143 -8.43 -0.07 20.78
CA THR A 143 -9.52 -1.02 21.01
C THR A 143 -10.32 -1.30 19.73
N VAL A 144 -10.50 -0.30 18.87
CA VAL A 144 -11.28 -0.43 17.64
C VAL A 144 -10.41 -0.89 16.46
N PHE A 145 -9.23 -0.30 16.29
CA PHE A 145 -8.37 -0.52 15.11
C PHE A 145 -7.14 -1.38 15.42
N GLY A 146 -6.96 -1.86 16.65
CA GLY A 146 -5.79 -2.63 17.08
C GLY A 146 -4.48 -1.82 17.18
N HIS A 147 -4.27 -0.87 16.26
CA HIS A 147 -3.04 -0.09 16.17
C HIS A 147 -3.25 1.24 15.43
N PRO A 148 -2.54 2.34 15.79
CA PRO A 148 -2.74 3.67 15.19
C PRO A 148 -2.49 3.75 13.67
N SER A 149 -1.66 2.88 13.09
CA SER A 149 -1.49 2.86 11.62
C SER A 149 -2.73 2.38 10.88
N ARG A 150 -3.53 1.49 11.47
CA ARG A 150 -4.78 0.99 10.88
C ARG A 150 -5.85 2.08 10.91
N TYR A 151 -5.92 2.83 12.01
CA TYR A 151 -6.74 4.05 12.09
C TYR A 151 -6.38 5.06 10.99
N ALA A 152 -5.08 5.39 10.84
CA ALA A 152 -4.62 6.27 9.77
C ALA A 152 -5.02 5.75 8.38
N THR A 153 -4.84 4.45 8.13
CA THR A 153 -5.21 3.79 6.87
C THR A 153 -6.71 3.89 6.60
N ALA A 154 -7.55 3.69 7.61
CA ALA A 154 -9.00 3.84 7.51
C ALA A 154 -9.40 5.27 7.14
N THR A 155 -8.78 6.28 7.75
CA THR A 155 -9.03 7.68 7.36
C THR A 155 -8.64 7.96 5.92
N VAL A 156 -7.47 7.49 5.48
CA VAL A 156 -7.00 7.64 4.09
C VAL A 156 -7.99 7.00 3.12
N ALA A 157 -8.34 5.73 3.36
CA ALA A 157 -9.29 5.00 2.52
C ALA A 157 -10.65 5.73 2.44
N THR A 158 -11.16 6.21 3.57
CA THR A 158 -12.40 6.98 3.66
C THR A 158 -12.33 8.26 2.82
N ALA A 159 -11.26 9.04 2.97
CA ALA A 159 -11.07 10.30 2.26
C ALA A 159 -10.96 10.08 0.74
N PHE A 160 -10.12 9.15 0.29
CA PHE A 160 -9.94 8.87 -1.14
C PHE A 160 -11.19 8.27 -1.78
N LEU A 161 -11.90 7.37 -1.08
CA LEU A 161 -13.16 6.79 -1.58
C LEU A 161 -14.27 7.86 -1.68
N PHE A 162 -14.35 8.76 -0.70
CA PHE A 162 -15.22 9.93 -0.75
C PHE A 162 -14.91 10.77 -2.00
N LEU A 163 -13.66 11.21 -2.15
CA LEU A 163 -13.25 12.08 -3.25
C LEU A 163 -13.53 11.44 -4.62
N TYR A 164 -13.23 10.14 -4.78
CA TYR A 164 -13.48 9.37 -6.00
C TYR A 164 -14.97 9.34 -6.41
N CYS A 165 -15.89 9.32 -5.43
CA CYS A 165 -17.33 9.25 -5.69
C CYS A 165 -17.99 10.63 -5.85
N THR A 166 -17.27 11.73 -5.66
CA THR A 166 -17.79 13.10 -5.78
C THR A 166 -17.61 13.70 -7.17
N SER A 167 -18.18 14.89 -7.37
CA SER A 167 -18.01 15.71 -8.56
C SER A 167 -16.69 16.49 -8.59
N TYR A 168 -15.87 16.39 -7.54
CA TYR A 168 -14.62 17.13 -7.40
C TYR A 168 -14.81 18.66 -7.42
N LEU A 169 -15.85 19.16 -6.76
CA LEU A 169 -16.05 20.60 -6.50
C LEU A 169 -15.07 21.09 -5.43
N TRP A 170 -14.92 22.41 -5.27
CA TRP A 170 -14.08 22.97 -4.20
C TRP A 170 -14.57 22.56 -2.80
N SER A 171 -15.90 22.46 -2.60
CA SER A 171 -16.49 21.90 -1.39
C SER A 171 -16.03 20.46 -1.14
N ASP A 172 -15.96 19.64 -2.19
CA ASP A 172 -15.57 18.23 -2.10
C ASP A 172 -14.08 18.11 -1.72
N VAL A 173 -13.23 18.96 -2.29
CA VAL A 173 -11.81 19.04 -1.94
C VAL A 173 -11.62 19.45 -0.47
N VAL A 174 -12.39 20.43 0.01
CA VAL A 174 -12.35 20.86 1.41
C VAL A 174 -12.81 19.72 2.33
N VAL A 175 -13.93 19.06 2.02
CA VAL A 175 -14.43 17.92 2.81
C VAL A 175 -13.42 16.77 2.81
N PHE A 176 -12.77 16.49 1.67
CA PHE A 176 -11.69 15.52 1.58
C PHE A 176 -10.54 15.84 2.55
N ILE A 177 -10.07 17.09 2.57
CA ILE A 177 -8.99 17.53 3.48
C ILE A 177 -9.45 17.43 4.94
N ILE A 178 -10.71 17.75 5.24
CA ILE A 178 -11.27 17.64 6.59
C ILE A 178 -11.30 16.17 7.04
N ILE A 179 -11.84 15.28 6.21
CA ILE A 179 -11.86 13.84 6.50
C ILE A 179 -10.44 13.34 6.68
N LEU A 180 -9.51 13.70 5.79
CA LEU A 180 -8.11 13.29 5.89
C LEU A 180 -7.47 13.81 7.19
N SER A 181 -7.77 15.04 7.62
CA SER A 181 -7.22 15.62 8.85
C SER A 181 -7.61 14.87 10.13
N ILE A 182 -8.70 14.09 10.12
CA ILE A 182 -9.05 13.20 11.24
C ILE A 182 -7.90 12.22 11.54
N GLY A 183 -7.12 11.82 10.53
CA GLY A 183 -6.02 10.88 10.68
C GLY A 183 -4.86 11.41 11.55
N PHE A 184 -4.82 12.71 11.85
CA PHE A 184 -3.81 13.28 12.76
C PHE A 184 -3.90 12.70 14.18
N PHE A 185 -5.08 12.24 14.62
CA PHE A 185 -5.22 11.51 15.89
C PHE A 185 -4.38 10.23 15.95
N SER A 186 -3.91 9.69 14.81
CA SER A 186 -2.98 8.55 14.80
C SER A 186 -1.59 8.88 15.33
N THR A 187 -1.17 10.15 15.31
CA THR A 187 0.18 10.63 15.65
C THR A 187 1.33 9.98 14.87
N ARG A 188 1.04 9.25 13.78
CA ARG A 188 2.06 8.54 12.99
C ARG A 188 2.78 9.50 12.05
N SER A 189 4.10 9.59 12.17
CA SER A 189 4.94 10.46 11.33
C SER A 189 4.71 10.29 9.82
N LYS A 190 4.61 9.04 9.35
CA LYS A 190 4.32 8.69 7.95
C LYS A 190 3.01 9.31 7.44
N PHE A 191 2.02 9.51 8.33
CA PHE A 191 0.73 10.09 7.97
C PHE A 191 0.80 11.59 7.69
N TYR A 192 1.61 12.35 8.43
CA TYR A 192 1.76 13.81 8.20
C TYR A 192 2.27 14.09 6.79
N GLY A 193 3.28 13.35 6.33
CA GLY A 193 3.77 13.44 4.96
C GLY A 193 2.70 13.13 3.92
N LEU A 194 1.94 12.05 4.14
CA LEU A 194 0.83 11.68 3.25
C LEU A 194 -0.26 12.75 3.21
N TRP A 195 -0.61 13.35 4.35
CA TRP A 195 -1.60 14.42 4.43
C TRP A 195 -1.18 15.65 3.62
N VAL A 196 0.07 16.08 3.76
CA VAL A 196 0.61 17.22 3.00
C VAL A 196 0.57 16.93 1.51
N ILE A 197 1.14 15.78 1.10
CA ILE A 197 1.23 15.40 -0.32
C ILE A 197 -0.18 15.28 -0.93
N SER A 198 -1.11 14.61 -0.25
CA SER A 198 -2.47 14.39 -0.76
C SER A 198 -3.27 15.68 -0.85
N SER A 199 -3.19 16.53 0.19
CA SER A 199 -3.88 17.83 0.20
C SER A 199 -3.33 18.76 -0.88
N PHE A 200 -2.01 18.79 -1.02
CA PHE A 200 -1.32 19.53 -2.06
C PHE A 200 -1.75 19.07 -3.46
N PHE A 201 -1.70 17.76 -3.75
CA PHE A 201 -2.12 17.24 -5.06
C PHE A 201 -3.60 17.48 -5.34
N ALA A 202 -4.48 17.36 -4.34
CA ALA A 202 -5.90 17.64 -4.49
C ALA A 202 -6.16 19.10 -4.86
N ILE A 203 -5.52 20.05 -4.18
CA ILE A 203 -5.64 21.48 -4.47
C ILE A 203 -5.01 21.79 -5.83
N TYR A 204 -3.80 21.30 -6.09
CA TYR A 204 -3.06 21.56 -7.33
C TYR A 204 -3.81 21.04 -8.56
N SER A 205 -4.31 19.80 -8.51
CA SER A 205 -5.14 19.22 -9.57
C SER A 205 -6.40 20.05 -9.80
N LYS A 206 -7.03 20.53 -8.71
CA LYS A 206 -8.23 21.37 -8.82
C LYS A 206 -7.92 22.73 -9.48
N VAL A 207 -6.83 23.40 -9.09
CA VAL A 207 -6.41 24.70 -9.66
C VAL A 207 -6.03 24.56 -11.14
N THR A 208 -5.43 23.44 -11.53
CA THR A 208 -4.97 23.18 -12.91
C THR A 208 -6.00 22.47 -13.79
N ASN A 209 -7.25 22.36 -13.32
CA ASN A 209 -8.34 21.64 -14.00
C ASN A 209 -7.93 20.22 -14.45
N GLY A 210 -7.18 19.50 -13.61
CA GLY A 210 -6.75 18.13 -13.85
C GLY A 210 -5.62 17.98 -14.87
N THR A 211 -5.11 19.07 -15.46
CA THR A 211 -3.97 19.01 -16.38
C THR A 211 -2.66 19.16 -15.60
N ILE A 212 -2.11 18.03 -15.14
CA ILE A 212 -0.75 17.99 -14.60
C ILE A 212 0.21 18.22 -15.78
N LYS A 213 0.56 19.48 -16.02
CA LYS A 213 1.61 19.84 -16.98
C LYS A 213 2.90 19.99 -16.20
N LEU A 214 3.94 19.27 -16.60
CA LEU A 214 5.31 19.45 -16.12
C LEU A 214 5.87 20.78 -16.66
N ASN A 215 5.29 21.89 -16.21
CA ASN A 215 5.80 23.22 -16.44
C ASN A 215 6.59 23.70 -15.21
N LEU A 216 7.38 24.77 -15.36
CA LEU A 216 8.16 25.36 -14.26
C LEU A 216 7.30 25.66 -13.02
N LYS A 217 6.05 26.10 -13.20
CA LYS A 217 5.14 26.37 -12.08
C LYS A 217 4.75 25.09 -11.34
N GLY A 218 4.44 24.02 -12.05
CA GLY A 218 4.12 22.70 -11.50
C GLY A 218 5.33 22.08 -10.80
N LEU A 219 6.53 22.24 -11.35
CA LEU A 219 7.77 21.80 -10.72
C LEU A 219 8.01 22.55 -9.40
N VAL A 220 7.83 23.87 -9.37
CA VAL A 220 7.90 24.67 -8.14
C VAL A 220 6.89 24.18 -7.11
N TRP A 221 5.66 23.93 -7.53
CA TRP A 221 4.61 23.40 -6.64
C TRP A 221 4.98 22.03 -6.06
N VAL A 222 5.49 21.10 -6.88
CA VAL A 222 5.98 19.79 -6.41
C VAL A 222 7.13 19.95 -5.43
N LEU A 223 8.10 20.83 -5.74
CA LEU A 223 9.23 21.12 -4.84
C LEU A 223 8.75 21.66 -3.50
N VAL A 224 7.79 22.59 -3.48
CA VAL A 224 7.19 23.12 -2.24
C VAL A 224 6.52 21.99 -1.44
N GLY A 225 5.74 21.13 -2.09
CA GLY A 225 5.10 19.98 -1.44
C GLY A 225 6.12 19.01 -0.83
N CYS A 226 7.16 18.64 -1.59
CA CYS A 226 8.25 17.80 -1.10
C CYS A 226 9.00 18.44 0.06
N SER A 227 9.29 19.74 -0.02
CA SER A 227 10.01 20.48 1.03
C SER A 227 9.18 20.55 2.32
N ALA A 228 7.88 20.82 2.22
CA ALA A 228 6.97 20.80 3.36
C ALA A 228 6.89 19.40 4.01
N ALA A 229 6.80 18.35 3.21
CA ALA A 229 6.82 16.97 3.72
C ALA A 229 8.14 16.63 4.43
N LEU A 230 9.28 17.05 3.87
CA LEU A 230 10.60 16.87 4.49
C LEU A 230 10.71 17.63 5.81
N LEU A 231 10.25 18.88 5.88
CA LEU A 231 10.28 19.68 7.10
C LEU A 231 9.46 19.02 8.23
N LEU A 232 8.26 18.51 7.94
CA LEU A 232 7.44 17.82 8.94
C LEU A 232 8.01 16.47 9.38
N ALA A 233 8.75 15.79 8.49
CA ALA A 233 9.36 14.51 8.77
C ALA A 233 10.78 14.62 9.37
N TRP A 234 11.38 15.82 9.37
CA TRP A 234 12.81 16.02 9.62
C TRP A 234 13.28 15.41 10.93
N ASP A 235 12.62 15.75 12.06
CA ASP A 235 13.01 15.24 13.37
C ASP A 235 12.98 13.71 13.43
N LYS A 236 12.02 13.10 12.74
CA LYS A 236 11.91 11.63 12.67
C LYS A 236 12.97 11.03 11.76
N ILE A 237 13.31 11.70 10.66
CA ILE A 237 14.42 11.27 9.79
C ILE A 237 15.73 11.32 10.57
N VAL A 238 16.00 12.43 11.26
CA VAL A 238 17.20 12.60 12.09
C VAL A 238 17.29 11.50 13.14
N VAL A 239 16.23 11.29 13.93
CA VAL A 239 16.25 10.28 14.99
C VAL A 239 16.45 8.86 14.44
N TYR A 240 15.68 8.46 13.41
CA TYR A 240 15.69 7.06 12.98
C TYR A 240 16.83 6.70 12.03
N TYR A 241 17.29 7.64 11.19
CA TYR A 241 18.28 7.35 10.15
C TYR A 241 19.63 8.00 10.42
N ILE A 242 19.68 9.20 10.99
CA ILE A 242 20.98 9.87 11.26
C ILE A 242 21.52 9.38 12.60
N ASN A 243 20.81 9.65 13.70
CA ASN A 243 21.23 9.22 15.03
C ASN A 243 21.25 7.70 15.14
N GLY A 244 20.29 7.02 14.51
CA GLY A 244 20.28 5.56 14.43
C GLY A 244 21.45 4.98 13.64
N ALA A 245 22.00 5.69 12.66
CA ALA A 245 23.20 5.26 11.93
C ALA A 245 24.51 5.61 12.65
N MET A 246 24.52 6.72 13.39
CA MET A 246 25.68 7.25 14.12
C MET A 246 25.77 6.73 15.57
N ASN A 247 25.04 5.68 15.93
CA ASN A 247 25.06 5.16 17.29
C ASN A 247 26.41 4.47 17.56
N ASP A 248 27.11 4.93 18.61
CA ASP A 248 28.46 4.47 18.97
C ASP A 248 28.53 3.00 19.42
N GLY A 249 27.40 2.39 19.78
CA GLY A 249 27.31 0.97 20.17
C GLY A 249 27.01 0.05 19.00
N GLU A 250 25.80 0.18 18.43
CA GLU A 250 25.34 -0.61 17.28
C GLU A 250 24.34 0.19 16.43
N MET A 251 24.41 0.02 15.11
CA MET A 251 23.49 0.66 14.18
C MET A 251 22.06 0.18 14.42
N TRP A 252 21.10 1.11 14.41
CA TRP A 252 19.70 0.74 14.54
C TRP A 252 19.18 -0.04 13.33
N SER A 253 18.16 -0.84 13.55
CA SER A 253 17.66 -1.80 12.57
C SER A 253 17.21 -1.18 11.25
N ARG A 254 16.60 0.01 11.26
CA ARG A 254 16.16 0.69 10.03
C ARG A 254 17.33 1.15 9.12
N PRO A 255 18.31 1.92 9.62
CA PRO A 255 19.47 2.29 8.80
C PRO A 255 20.30 1.06 8.41
N ALA A 256 20.45 0.07 9.30
CA ALA A 256 21.17 -1.17 8.99
C ALA A 256 20.52 -1.94 7.83
N MET A 257 19.19 -2.10 7.86
CA MET A 257 18.43 -2.73 6.77
C MET A 257 18.56 -1.97 5.44
N MET A 258 18.55 -0.64 5.46
CA MET A 258 18.69 0.18 4.25
C MET A 258 20.09 0.05 3.65
N LEU A 259 21.12 0.06 4.49
CA LEU A 259 22.51 -0.07 4.08
C LEU A 259 22.84 -1.50 3.61
N ALA A 260 22.31 -2.53 4.27
CA ALA A 260 22.40 -3.88 3.76
C ALA A 260 21.66 -4.04 2.42
N SER A 261 20.50 -3.39 2.23
CA SER A 261 19.81 -3.44 0.93
C SER A 261 20.65 -2.87 -0.21
N THR A 262 21.46 -1.83 0.03
CA THR A 262 22.32 -1.25 -1.02
C THR A 262 23.46 -2.19 -1.39
N TRP A 263 24.03 -2.90 -0.42
CA TRP A 263 25.02 -3.95 -0.69
C TRP A 263 24.42 -5.12 -1.44
N LEU A 264 23.22 -5.57 -1.05
CA LEU A 264 22.51 -6.64 -1.74
C LEU A 264 22.24 -6.33 -3.23
N PHE A 265 21.94 -5.07 -3.58
CA PHE A 265 21.78 -4.67 -4.97
C PHE A 265 23.07 -4.86 -5.81
N ALA A 266 24.25 -4.69 -5.19
CA ALA A 266 25.53 -4.90 -5.85
C ALA A 266 25.90 -6.39 -5.90
N ASP A 267 25.78 -7.09 -4.77
CA ASP A 267 26.24 -8.47 -4.62
C ASP A 267 25.36 -9.47 -5.38
N TYR A 268 24.07 -9.19 -5.51
CA TYR A 268 23.09 -10.03 -6.21
C TYR A 268 22.62 -9.41 -7.54
N PHE A 269 23.50 -8.68 -8.22
CA PHE A 269 23.19 -8.12 -9.53
C PHE A 269 22.94 -9.23 -10.58
N PRO A 270 21.93 -9.11 -11.46
CA PRO A 270 20.96 -8.01 -11.56
C PRO A 270 19.61 -8.27 -10.87
N PHE A 271 19.34 -9.52 -10.48
CA PHE A 271 17.99 -10.01 -10.12
C PHE A 271 17.72 -10.06 -8.61
N GLY A 272 18.67 -9.69 -7.77
CA GLY A 272 18.50 -9.65 -6.32
C GLY A 272 18.46 -11.03 -5.68
N THR A 273 18.05 -11.04 -4.41
CA THR A 273 18.12 -12.22 -3.53
C THR A 273 16.88 -13.13 -3.57
N GLY A 274 15.84 -12.77 -4.33
CA GLY A 274 14.61 -13.55 -4.47
C GLY A 274 13.58 -13.36 -3.35
N PHE A 275 12.43 -13.99 -3.50
CA PHE A 275 11.33 -13.94 -2.52
C PHE A 275 11.74 -14.53 -1.17
N ALA A 276 11.12 -13.98 -0.12
CA ALA A 276 11.34 -14.28 1.29
C ALA A 276 12.80 -14.18 1.76
N SER A 277 13.70 -13.52 1.03
CA SER A 277 15.11 -13.41 1.42
C SER A 277 15.42 -12.22 2.33
N PHE A 278 14.74 -11.08 2.20
CA PHE A 278 15.15 -9.85 2.86
C PHE A 278 14.03 -8.80 2.96
N GLY A 279 13.89 -8.17 4.13
CA GLY A 279 13.01 -7.00 4.33
C GLY A 279 11.50 -7.28 4.31
N THR A 280 11.08 -8.55 4.28
CA THR A 280 9.65 -8.93 4.26
C THR A 280 9.23 -9.68 5.52
N PHE A 281 7.92 -9.70 5.78
CA PHE A 281 7.36 -10.45 6.92
C PHE A 281 7.81 -11.92 6.89
N PHE A 282 7.69 -12.59 5.74
CA PHE A 282 8.05 -14.00 5.63
C PHE A 282 9.55 -14.27 5.65
N SER A 283 10.39 -13.29 5.28
CA SER A 283 11.84 -13.41 5.48
C SER A 283 12.23 -13.41 6.97
N GLY A 284 11.43 -12.78 7.83
CA GLY A 284 11.60 -12.82 9.28
C GLY A 284 10.90 -14.00 9.94
N GLU A 285 9.71 -14.39 9.44
CA GLU A 285 8.98 -15.55 9.93
C GLU A 285 9.76 -16.85 9.70
N TYR A 286 10.22 -17.02 8.46
CA TYR A 286 11.17 -18.04 8.06
C TYR A 286 12.54 -17.39 7.99
N TYR A 287 13.21 -17.34 9.14
CA TYR A 287 14.41 -16.53 9.33
C TYR A 287 15.44 -16.74 8.23
N SER A 288 15.61 -15.72 7.38
CA SER A 288 16.48 -15.79 6.22
C SER A 288 17.95 -15.79 6.63
N HIS A 289 18.73 -16.66 6.01
CA HIS A 289 20.18 -16.73 6.20
C HIS A 289 20.91 -15.46 5.75
N ILE A 290 20.29 -14.64 4.88
CA ILE A 290 20.85 -13.34 4.43
C ILE A 290 21.13 -12.42 5.63
N TYR A 291 20.31 -12.45 6.69
CA TYR A 291 20.55 -11.61 7.86
C TYR A 291 21.86 -11.95 8.56
N GLY A 292 22.19 -13.23 8.70
CA GLY A 292 23.49 -13.65 9.26
C GLY A 292 24.66 -13.35 8.33
N LEU A 293 24.49 -13.53 7.01
CA LEU A 293 25.55 -13.25 6.03
C LEU A 293 25.99 -11.78 6.02
N TYR A 294 25.06 -10.86 6.26
CA TYR A 294 25.33 -9.42 6.35
C TYR A 294 25.50 -8.92 7.79
N GLY A 295 25.61 -9.84 8.76
CA GLY A 295 25.83 -9.52 10.18
C GLY A 295 24.73 -8.64 10.78
N LEU A 296 23.47 -8.89 10.45
CA LEU A 296 22.31 -8.16 10.98
C LEU A 296 21.57 -8.93 12.08
N ASP A 297 21.89 -10.21 12.23
CA ASP A 297 21.21 -11.18 13.10
C ASP A 297 21.40 -10.93 14.60
N HIS A 298 22.39 -10.12 14.99
CA HIS A 298 22.57 -9.66 16.37
C HIS A 298 21.76 -8.41 16.70
N LEU A 299 21.27 -7.66 15.70
CA LEU A 299 20.61 -6.38 15.92
C LEU A 299 19.20 -6.55 16.51
N PHE A 300 18.89 -5.74 17.51
CA PHE A 300 17.57 -5.73 18.15
C PHE A 300 16.44 -5.39 17.17
N GLY A 301 15.47 -6.28 16.99
CA GLY A 301 14.39 -6.11 16.02
C GLY A 301 14.67 -6.72 14.63
N ILE A 302 15.87 -7.26 14.41
CA ILE A 302 16.21 -8.12 13.26
C ILE A 302 16.60 -9.54 13.68
N SER A 303 17.04 -9.77 14.93
CA SER A 303 17.44 -11.09 15.38
C SER A 303 16.32 -12.15 15.29
N PRO A 304 16.65 -13.45 15.29
CA PRO A 304 15.64 -14.52 15.25
C PRO A 304 14.59 -14.41 16.38
N GLU A 305 15.02 -13.94 17.55
CA GLU A 305 14.17 -13.76 18.74
C GLU A 305 13.36 -12.45 18.68
N THR A 306 13.89 -11.43 18.02
CA THR A 306 13.28 -10.10 17.94
C THR A 306 13.14 -9.68 16.47
N ARG A 307 12.09 -10.13 15.78
CA ARG A 307 11.93 -9.93 14.31
C ARG A 307 11.02 -8.77 13.88
N PHE A 308 10.55 -7.95 14.81
CA PHE A 308 9.48 -6.97 14.58
C PHE A 308 9.89 -5.73 13.75
N PHE A 309 11.18 -5.51 13.47
CA PHE A 309 11.64 -4.41 12.62
C PHE A 309 12.05 -4.83 11.20
N ILE A 310 12.12 -6.12 10.90
CA ILE A 310 12.51 -6.64 9.58
C ILE A 310 11.63 -6.05 8.46
N SER A 311 10.32 -6.01 8.66
CA SER A 311 9.34 -5.53 7.67
C SER A 311 8.81 -4.12 7.97
N ASP A 312 9.47 -3.35 8.84
CA ASP A 312 9.00 -2.01 9.27
C ASP A 312 9.38 -0.90 8.27
N ALA A 313 10.39 -1.17 7.44
CA ALA A 313 10.79 -0.35 6.30
C ALA A 313 10.51 -1.11 4.99
N PHE A 314 9.76 -0.47 4.09
CA PHE A 314 9.36 -1.09 2.82
C PHE A 314 10.53 -1.18 1.81
N TYR A 315 11.31 -0.11 1.67
CA TYR A 315 12.34 -0.02 0.63
C TYR A 315 13.42 -1.11 0.68
N PRO A 316 13.90 -1.57 1.85
CA PRO A 316 14.83 -2.69 1.92
C PRO A 316 14.33 -3.96 1.22
N ALA A 317 13.02 -4.24 1.22
CA ALA A 317 12.45 -5.39 0.54
C ALA A 317 12.67 -5.38 -0.99
N LEU A 318 12.94 -4.21 -1.59
CA LEU A 318 13.22 -4.12 -3.02
C LEU A 318 14.51 -4.87 -3.42
N ALA A 319 15.43 -5.10 -2.48
CA ALA A 319 16.63 -5.89 -2.73
C ALA A 319 16.33 -7.35 -3.16
N GLN A 320 15.14 -7.87 -2.84
CA GLN A 320 14.67 -9.17 -3.32
C GLN A 320 14.60 -9.25 -4.85
N PHE A 321 14.30 -8.12 -5.51
CA PHE A 321 14.09 -8.06 -6.95
C PHE A 321 15.27 -7.47 -7.73
N GLY A 322 16.30 -6.98 -7.04
CA GLY A 322 17.48 -6.41 -7.67
C GLY A 322 17.18 -5.17 -8.52
N ILE A 323 18.16 -4.74 -9.32
CA ILE A 323 18.06 -3.51 -10.13
C ILE A 323 17.04 -3.66 -11.26
N VAL A 324 16.87 -4.88 -11.80
CA VAL A 324 15.92 -5.11 -12.90
C VAL A 324 14.47 -5.08 -12.43
N GLY A 325 14.22 -5.46 -11.17
CA GLY A 325 12.86 -5.46 -10.62
C GLY A 325 12.37 -4.10 -10.12
N VAL A 326 13.29 -3.21 -9.70
CA VAL A 326 13.00 -1.83 -9.27
C VAL A 326 12.66 -0.94 -10.45
#